data_AF-A0A4R0E702-F1
#
_entry.id   AF-A0A4R0E702-F1
#
_cell.length_a   1.000
_cell.length_b   1.000
_cell.length_c   1.000
_cell.angle_alpha   90.00
_cell.angle_beta   90.00
_cell.angle_gamma   90.00
#
_symmetry.space_group_name_H-M   'P 1'
#
loop_
_entity.id
_entity.type
_entity.pdbx_description
1 polymer ?
#
loop_
_entity_poly.entity_id
_entity_poly.type
_entity_poly.pdbx_seq_one_letter_code
_entity_poly.pdbx_strand_id
1 'polypeptide(L)' 'MNRRSRKQLEATTHWTREQDSYLIENHLLTFAELRIKLPFTDDQIIQRKKLLGLLRRERQLRRI' A
#
# COMPACT_ATOMS: atom_id res chain seq x y z
N MET A 1 -18.08 21.09 0.27
CA MET A 1 -17.83 20.06 -0.76
C MET A 1 -17.15 18.86 -0.11
N ASN A 2 -17.93 17.87 0.34
CA ASN A 2 -17.44 16.70 1.04
C ASN A 2 -16.82 15.69 0.06
N ARG A 3 -15.49 15.58 0.04
CA ARG A 3 -14.78 14.49 -0.66
C ARG A 3 -14.87 13.19 0.15
N ARG A 4 -16.08 12.62 0.26
CA ARG A 4 -16.31 11.28 0.81
C ARG A 4 -16.40 10.28 -0.34
N SER A 5 -15.27 9.86 -0.90
CA SER A 5 -15.28 8.90 -2.00
C SER A 5 -14.05 8.00 -2.02
N ARG A 6 -13.98 7.06 -1.07
CA ARG A 6 -13.66 5.64 -1.34
C ARG A 6 -13.69 4.83 -0.05
N LYS A 7 -14.87 4.29 0.30
CA LYS A 7 -14.91 2.99 0.96
C LYS A 7 -14.64 1.98 -0.15
N GLN A 8 -13.38 1.60 -0.34
CA GLN A 8 -13.07 0.39 -1.08
C GLN A 8 -13.14 -0.76 -0.09
N LEU A 9 -14.35 -1.27 0.06
CA LEU A 9 -14.69 -2.46 0.80
C LEU A 9 -14.39 -3.64 -0.14
N GLU A 10 -13.13 -4.07 -0.23
CA GLU A 10 -12.73 -5.26 -0.97
C GLU A 10 -12.00 -6.20 0.01
N ALA A 11 -12.78 -7.21 0.37
CA ALA A 11 -12.51 -8.48 1.04
C ALA A 11 -11.06 -8.92 1.37
N THR A 12 -10.96 -9.47 2.59
CA THR A 12 -10.18 -10.67 2.97
C THR A 12 -8.67 -10.60 3.15
N THR A 13 -8.14 -9.48 3.65
CA THR A 13 -6.93 -9.49 4.50
C THR A 13 -7.01 -8.27 5.41
N HIS A 14 -7.02 -8.45 6.73
CA HIS A 14 -7.14 -7.36 7.70
C HIS A 14 -5.87 -6.50 7.74
N TRP A 15 -5.64 -5.70 6.70
CA TRP A 15 -4.60 -4.67 6.69
C TRP A 15 -4.98 -3.60 7.70
N THR A 16 -4.17 -3.45 8.74
CA THR A 16 -4.36 -2.38 9.72
C THR A 16 -3.84 -1.07 9.17
N ARG A 17 -4.32 0.04 9.74
CA ARG A 17 -3.91 1.39 9.35
C ARG A 17 -2.39 1.58 9.53
N GLU A 18 -1.80 0.95 10.54
CA GLU A 18 -0.33 0.93 10.75
C GLU A 18 0.41 0.17 9.66
N GLN A 19 -0.12 -0.95 9.18
CA GLN A 19 0.50 -1.72 8.09
C GLN A 19 0.45 -0.95 6.77
N ASP A 20 -0.66 -0.25 6.50
CA ASP A 20 -0.77 0.65 5.36
C ASP A 20 0.21 1.83 5.47
N SER A 21 0.29 2.49 6.64
CA SER A 21 1.28 3.56 6.88
C SER A 21 2.70 3.05 6.68
N TYR A 22 3.02 1.87 7.22
CA TYR A 22 4.33 1.25 7.06
C TYR A 22 4.65 1.01 5.57
N LEU A 23 3.70 0.51 4.77
CA LEU A 23 3.89 0.35 3.32
C LEU A 23 4.09 1.67 2.57
N ILE A 24 3.44 2.75 3.01
CA ILE A 24 3.57 4.08 2.40
C ILE A 24 4.94 4.68 2.73
N GLU A 25 5.34 4.66 4.00
CA GLU A 25 6.62 5.18 4.47
C GLU A 25 7.80 4.38 3.91
N ASN A 26 7.65 3.05 3.90
CA ASN A 26 8.68 2.11 3.46
C ASN A 26 8.41 1.57 2.04
N HIS A 27 7.76 2.37 1.19
CA HIS A 27 7.42 1.92 -0.17
C HIS A 27 8.65 1.57 -1.02
N LEU A 28 9.81 2.17 -0.69
CA LEU A 28 11.12 1.93 -1.29
C LEU A 28 11.82 0.67 -0.77
N LEU A 29 11.39 0.12 0.38
CA LEU A 29 11.97 -1.11 0.91
C LEU A 29 11.59 -2.32 0.06
N THR A 30 12.48 -3.31 0.09
CA THR A 30 12.30 -4.56 -0.63
C THR A 30 11.18 -5.39 -0.01
N PHE A 31 10.56 -6.28 -0.78
CA PHE A 31 9.51 -7.16 -0.24
C PHE A 31 10.05 -8.07 0.88
N ALA A 32 11.33 -8.42 0.85
CA ALA A 32 11.99 -9.18 1.91
C ALA A 32 11.91 -8.46 3.26
N GLU A 33 12.21 -7.16 3.29
CA GLU A 33 12.13 -6.35 4.52
C GLU A 33 10.68 -6.11 4.93
N LEU A 34 9.80 -5.87 3.94
CA LEU A 34 8.37 -5.73 4.21
C LEU A 34 7.80 -7.02 4.83
N ARG A 35 8.23 -8.21 4.40
CA ARG A 35 7.84 -9.51 4.98
C ARG A 35 8.30 -9.73 6.41
N ILE A 36 9.35 -9.03 6.86
CA ILE A 36 9.80 -9.11 8.27
C ILE A 36 8.76 -8.47 9.20
N LYS A 37 8.16 -7.36 8.76
CA LYS A 37 7.19 -6.60 9.56
C LYS A 37 5.73 -6.95 9.24
N LEU A 38 5.48 -7.41 8.02
CA LEU A 38 4.17 -7.74 7.50
C LEU A 38 4.12 -9.25 7.27
N PRO A 39 3.28 -10.00 7.99
CA PRO A 39 3.11 -11.43 7.79
C PRO A 39 2.24 -11.72 6.55
N PHE A 40 2.56 -11.05 5.43
CA PHE A 40 1.84 -11.15 4.16
C PHE A 40 2.79 -11.56 3.04
N THR A 41 2.26 -12.29 2.07
CA THR A 41 3.01 -12.70 0.88
C THR A 41 3.30 -11.50 -0.04
N ASP A 42 4.32 -11.62 -0.87
CA ASP A 42 4.73 -10.59 -1.83
C ASP A 42 3.56 -10.15 -2.73
N ASP A 43 2.72 -11.10 -3.18
CA ASP A 43 1.54 -10.80 -4.01
C ASP A 43 0.52 -9.92 -3.27
N GLN A 44 0.21 -10.24 -2.01
CA GLN A 44 -0.66 -9.42 -1.16
C GLN A 44 -0.10 -8.01 -0.93
N ILE A 45 1.22 -7.89 -0.73
CA ILE A 45 1.87 -6.58 -0.60
C ILE A 45 1.78 -5.79 -1.91
N ILE A 46 1.96 -6.45 -3.07
CA ILE A 46 1.82 -5.82 -4.39
C ILE A 46 0.39 -5.36 -4.63
N GLN A 47 -0.60 -6.19 -4.32
CA GLN A 47 -2.01 -5.83 -4.42
C GLN A 47 -2.33 -4.63 -3.51
N ARG A 48 -1.78 -4.61 -2.29
CA ARG A 48 -1.96 -3.49 -1.37
C ARG A 48 -1.29 -2.20 -1.85
N LYS A 49 -0.04 -2.27 -2.35
CA LYS A 49 0.64 -1.12 -2.98
C LYS A 49 -0.14 -0.58 -4.18
N LYS A 50 -0.78 -1.45 -4.97
CA LYS A 50 -1.69 -1.06 -6.07
C LYS A 50 -2.94 -0.35 -5.54
N LEU A 51 -3.61 -0.90 -4.52
CA LEU A 51 -4.80 -0.33 -3.90
C LEU A 51 -4.54 1.04 -3.25
N LEU A 52 -3.41 1.17 -2.55
CA LEU A 52 -2.96 2.43 -1.94
C LEU A 52 -2.53 3.47 -2.98
N GLY A 53 -2.45 3.11 -4.27
CA GLY A 53 -2.04 4.01 -5.34
C GLY A 53 -0.59 4.47 -5.25
N LEU A 54 0.25 3.80 -4.46
CA LEU A 54 1.66 4.13 -4.26
C LEU A 54 2.44 4.09 -5.57
N LEU A 55 2.14 3.13 -6.44
CA LEU A 55 2.71 3.03 -7.78
C LEU A 55 2.31 4.18 -8.71
N ARG A 56 1.11 4.77 -8.51
CA ARG A 56 0.67 5.94 -9.28
C ARG A 56 1.38 7.21 -8.80
N ARG A 57 1.59 7.33 -7.49
CA ARG A 57 2.31 8.44 -6.87
C ARG A 57 3.79 8.45 -7.28
N GLU A 58 4.42 7.28 -7.35
CA GLU A 58 5.82 7.16 -7.77
C GLU A 58 6.04 7.58 -9.24
N ARG A 59 5.11 7.20 -10.14
CA ARG A 59 5.15 7.67 -11.54
C ARG A 59 4.93 9.18 -11.67
N GLN A 60 4.15 9.77 -10.78
CA GLN A 60 3.89 11.20 -10.80
C GLN A 60 5.06 12.00 -10.22
N LEU A 61 5.78 11.45 -9.23
CA LEU A 61 7.00 12.03 -8.66
C LEU A 61 8.23 11.91 -9.58
N ARG A 62 8.34 10.84 -10.37
CA ARG A 62 9.40 10.67 -11.39
C ARG A 62 9.18 11.51 -12.66
N ARG A 63 8.10 12.29 -12.72
CA ARG A 63 7.80 13.19 -13.83
C ARG A 63 8.09 14.63 -13.41
N ILE A 64 9.31 14.86 -12.94
CA ILE A 64 9.96 16.16 -12.75
C ILE A 64 11.12 16.21 -13.72
#